data_AF-A0A9D6GZC1-F1
#
_entry.id   AF-A0A9D6GZC1-F1
#
_cell.length_a   1.000
_cell.length_b   1.000
_cell.length_c   1.000
_cell.angle_alpha   90.00
_cell.angle_beta   90.00
_cell.angle_gamma   90.00
#
_symmetry.space_group_name_H-M   'P 1'
#
loop_
_entity.id
_entity.type
_entity.pdbx_description
1 polymer ?
#
loop_
_entity_poly.entity_id
_entity_poly.type
_entity_poly.pdbx_seq_one_letter_code
_entity_poly.pdbx_strand_id
1 'polypeptide(L)' 'MGDLWAIVASTATGDWAGRARYAAAMALYQQGEMTAEVLEVYRICSRLDAEDALTVLALRGIGADWSARIRALRTAG' A
#
# COMPACT_ATOMS: atom_id res chain seq x y z
N MET A 1 -10.22 6.76 -14.00
CA MET A 1 -10.02 6.25 -12.63
C MET A 1 -8.82 5.32 -12.72
N GLY A 2 -7.69 5.66 -12.09
CA GLY A 2 -6.47 4.85 -12.19
C GLY A 2 -6.65 3.47 -11.56
N ASP A 3 -5.86 2.49 -11.99
CA ASP A 3 -5.84 1.15 -11.39
C ASP A 3 -5.40 1.24 -9.92
N LEU A 4 -6.30 0.89 -9.01
CA LEU A 4 -6.06 0.93 -7.56
C LEU A 4 -4.85 0.06 -7.17
N TRP A 5 -4.67 -1.07 -7.85
CA TRP A 5 -3.55 -1.98 -7.60
C TRP A 5 -2.22 -1.37 -8.03
N ALA A 6 -2.18 -0.69 -9.18
CA ALA A 6 -1.00 0.06 -9.61
C ALA A 6 -0.68 1.22 -8.65
N ILE A 7 -1.70 1.95 -8.18
CA ILE A 7 -1.49 3.07 -7.24
C ILE A 7 -0.96 2.55 -5.90
N VAL A 8 -1.58 1.52 -5.33
CA VAL A 8 -1.18 1.00 -4.00
C VAL A 8 0.20 0.31 -4.03
N ALA A 9 0.59 -0.23 -5.19
CA ALA A 9 1.91 -0.83 -5.42
C ALA A 9 3.00 0.19 -5.77
N SER A 10 2.64 1.45 -6.05
CA SER A 10 3.58 2.49 -6.46
C SER A 10 4.72 2.70 -5.46
N THR A 11 5.91 2.97 -6.00
CA THR A 11 7.12 3.40 -5.26
C THR A 11 7.37 4.90 -5.38
N ALA A 12 6.42 5.67 -5.92
CA ALA A 12 6.56 7.11 -6.07
C ALA A 12 6.71 7.80 -4.70
N THR A 13 7.62 8.77 -4.61
CA THR A 13 7.99 9.48 -3.38
C THR A 13 7.72 10.99 -3.46
N GLY A 14 6.91 11.44 -4.44
CA GLY A 14 6.55 12.85 -4.59
C GLY A 14 5.48 13.29 -3.59
N ASP A 15 5.27 14.61 -3.46
CA ASP A 15 4.21 15.17 -2.63
C ASP A 15 2.88 14.48 -2.92
N TRP A 16 2.15 14.10 -1.85
CA TRP A 16 0.86 13.41 -1.92
C TRP A 16 0.92 11.92 -2.31
N ALA A 17 2.08 11.35 -2.64
CA ALA A 17 2.18 9.95 -3.04
C ALA A 17 1.74 8.98 -1.92
N GLY A 18 2.03 9.29 -0.66
CA GLY A 18 1.55 8.52 0.49
C GLY A 18 0.04 8.59 0.64
N ARG A 19 -0.55 9.78 0.45
CA ARG A 19 -2.01 9.97 0.50
C ARG A 19 -2.74 9.26 -0.64
N ALA A 20 -2.16 9.27 -1.84
CA ALA A 20 -2.70 8.53 -2.99
C ALA A 20 -2.69 7.02 -2.74
N ARG A 21 -1.58 6.47 -2.21
CA ARG A 21 -1.47 5.06 -1.82
C ARG A 21 -2.49 4.69 -0.74
N TYR A 22 -2.70 5.56 0.25
CA TYR A 22 -3.71 5.33 1.29
C TYR A 22 -5.15 5.40 0.76
N ALA A 23 -5.46 6.33 -0.15
CA ALA A 23 -6.78 6.39 -0.77
C ALA A 23 -7.08 5.11 -1.58
N ALA A 24 -6.09 4.61 -2.32
CA ALA A 24 -6.22 3.34 -3.02
C ALA A 24 -6.36 2.15 -2.05
N ALA A 25 -5.57 2.11 -0.97
CA ALA A 25 -5.68 1.09 0.06
C ALA A 25 -7.06 1.09 0.74
N MET A 26 -7.64 2.27 1.01
CA MET A 26 -8.98 2.39 1.57
C MET A 26 -10.05 1.78 0.63
N ALA A 27 -9.96 2.07 -0.67
CA ALA A 27 -10.88 1.51 -1.65
C ALA A 27 -10.78 -0.02 -1.73
N LEU A 28 -9.56 -0.57 -1.72
CA LEU A 28 -9.32 -2.02 -1.72
C LEU A 28 -9.77 -2.69 -0.40
N TYR A 29 -9.60 -2.02 0.74
CA TYR A 29 -10.15 -2.47 2.02
C TYR A 29 -11.68 -2.56 1.99
N GLN A 30 -12.36 -1.55 1.44
CA GLN A 30 -13.82 -1.56 1.29
C GLN A 30 -14.31 -2.67 0.35
N GLN A 31 -13.45 -3.14 -0.56
CA GLN A 31 -13.72 -4.30 -1.43
C GLN A 31 -13.40 -5.65 -0.76
N GLY A 32 -12.83 -5.67 0.45
CA GLY A 32 -12.46 -6.89 1.15
C GLY A 32 -11.10 -7.48 0.73
N GLU A 33 -10.29 -6.74 -0.03
CA GLU A 33 -9.00 -7.21 -0.56
C GLU A 33 -7.86 -7.18 0.46
N MET A 34 -8.03 -6.45 1.57
CA MET A 34 -7.02 -6.39 2.65
C MET A 34 -7.66 -6.33 4.03
N THR A 35 -6.85 -6.62 5.05
CA THR A 35 -7.25 -6.50 6.45
C THR A 35 -7.14 -5.05 6.95
N ALA A 36 -7.85 -4.74 8.04
CA ALA A 36 -7.74 -3.45 8.71
C ALA A 36 -6.30 -3.17 9.21
N GLU A 37 -5.57 -4.22 9.57
CA GLU A 37 -4.18 -4.11 10.05
C GLU A 37 -3.22 -3.65 8.93
N VAL A 38 -3.41 -4.18 7.71
CA VAL A 38 -2.67 -3.73 6.53
C VAL A 38 -3.03 -2.28 6.19
N LEU A 39 -4.32 -1.93 6.21
CA LEU A 39 -4.80 -0.58 5.95
C LEU A 39 -4.18 0.44 6.92
N GLU A 40 -4.04 0.09 8.19
CA GLU A 40 -3.46 0.96 9.21
C GLU A 40 -2.00 1.31 8.90
N VAL A 41 -1.23 0.38 8.34
CA VAL A 41 0.13 0.69 7.88
C VAL A 41 0.13 1.72 6.75
N TYR A 42 -0.78 1.60 5.77
CA TYR A 42 -0.94 2.62 4.73
C TYR A 42 -1.36 3.97 5.31
N ARG A 43 -2.22 3.99 6.34
CA ARG A 43 -2.61 5.22 7.04
C ARG A 43 -1.42 5.90 7.71
N ILE A 44 -0.54 5.13 8.35
CA ILE A 44 0.69 5.66 8.98
C ILE A 44 1.63 6.22 7.90
N CYS A 45 1.88 5.45 6.84
CA CYS A 45 2.76 5.87 5.74
C CYS A 45 2.20 7.06 4.95
N SER A 46 0.89 7.32 4.99
CA SER A 46 0.29 8.48 4.29
C SER A 46 0.80 9.85 4.74
N ARG A 47 1.41 9.91 5.93
CA ARG A 47 2.05 11.12 6.47
C ARG A 47 3.54 11.24 6.10
N LEU A 48 4.12 10.18 5.56
CA LEU A 48 5.52 10.06 5.20
C LEU A 48 5.59 9.66 3.72
N ASP A 49 5.48 10.62 2.82
CA ASP A 49 5.28 10.37 1.38
C ASP A 49 6.36 9.45 0.75
N ALA A 50 7.57 9.40 1.34
CA ALA A 50 8.68 8.55 0.91
C ALA A 50 8.74 7.15 1.56
N GLU A 51 7.92 6.87 2.57
CA GLU A 51 7.96 5.59 3.29
C GLU A 51 7.34 4.46 2.46
N ASP A 52 7.96 3.27 2.46
CA ASP A 52 7.40 2.08 1.81
C ASP A 52 6.58 1.26 2.82
N ALA A 53 5.27 1.14 2.56
CA ALA A 53 4.37 0.35 3.38
C ALA A 53 4.83 -1.11 3.51
N LEU A 54 5.48 -1.68 2.48
CA LEU A 54 5.99 -3.06 2.55
C LEU A 54 7.10 -3.23 3.59
N THR A 55 7.94 -2.22 3.78
CA THR A 55 8.99 -2.23 4.81
C THR A 55 8.35 -2.25 6.19
N VAL A 56 7.36 -1.39 6.43
CA VAL A 56 6.65 -1.32 7.71
C VAL A 56 5.85 -2.59 8.01
N LEU A 57 5.19 -3.17 7.01
CA LEU A 57 4.48 -4.46 7.13
C LEU A 57 5.46 -5.59 7.53
N ALA A 58 6.61 -5.66 6.87
CA ALA A 58 7.63 -6.66 7.17
C ALA A 58 8.21 -6.50 8.58
N LEU A 59 8.51 -5.26 9.01
CA LEU A 59 9.00 -4.97 10.37
C LEU A 59 8.01 -5.37 11.47
N ARG A 60 6.71 -5.30 11.16
CA ARG A 60 5.63 -5.65 12.09
C ARG A 60 5.20 -7.12 12.01
N GLY A 61 5.67 -7.87 11.02
CA GLY A 61 5.32 -9.28 10.83
C GLY A 61 3.87 -9.52 10.39
N ILE A 62 3.28 -8.57 9.66
CA ILE A 62 1.85 -8.57 9.29
C ILE A 62 1.68 -8.49 7.78
N GLY A 63 0.54 -8.96 7.26
CA GLY A 63 0.20 -8.81 5.84
C GLY A 63 1.17 -9.52 4.89
N ALA A 64 1.61 -10.74 5.22
CA ALA A 64 2.53 -11.52 4.38
C ALA A 64 1.98 -11.75 2.96
N ASP A 65 0.72 -12.17 2.84
CA ASP A 65 0.05 -12.41 1.56
C ASP A 65 -0.11 -11.12 0.76
N TRP A 66 -0.48 -10.03 1.44
CA TRP A 66 -0.56 -8.70 0.85
C TRP A 66 0.81 -8.28 0.28
N SER A 67 1.85 -8.41 1.08
CA SER A 67 3.23 -8.05 0.69
C SER A 67 3.72 -8.87 -0.50
N ALA A 68 3.40 -10.17 -0.55
CA ALA A 68 3.71 -11.03 -1.68
C ALA A 68 3.01 -10.56 -2.96
N ARG A 69 1.71 -10.23 -2.88
CA ARG A 69 0.93 -9.72 -4.02
C ARG A 69 1.47 -8.39 -4.54
N ILE A 70 1.77 -7.44 -3.67
CA ILE A 70 2.34 -6.15 -4.08
C ILE A 70 3.73 -6.32 -4.72
N ARG A 71 4.57 -7.20 -4.19
CA ARG A 71 5.88 -7.50 -4.82
C ARG A 71 5.70 -8.07 -6.22
N ALA A 72 4.77 -9.01 -6.40
CA ALA A 72 4.48 -9.58 -7.71
C ALA A 72 4.03 -8.50 -8.71
N LEU A 73 3.17 -7.56 -8.28
CA LEU A 73 2.73 -6.43 -9.11
C LEU A 73 3.89 -5.50 -9.49
N ARG A 74 4.81 -5.21 -8.56
CA ARG A 74 6.00 -4.38 -8.83
C ARG A 74 6.98 -5.03 -9.80
N THR A 75 7.02 -6.36 -9.89
CA THR A 75 7.90 -7.09 -10.82
C THR A 75 7.28 -7.33 -12.19
N ALA A 76 5.95 -7.21 -12.31
CA ALA A 76 5.20 -7.50 -13.53
C ALA A 76 5.02 -6.28 -14.46
N GLY A 77 5.39 -5.08 -14.00
CA GLY A 77 5.38 -3.83 -14.77
C GLY A 77 6.78 -3.28 -14.97
#